data_AF-A0AAN7PNR3-F1
#
_entry.id   AF-A0AAN7PNR3-F1
#
_cell.length_a   1.000
_cell.length_b   1.000
_cell.length_c   1.000
_cell.angle_alpha   90.00
_cell.angle_beta   90.00
_cell.angle_gamma   90.00
#
_symmetry.space_group_name_H-M   'P 1'
#
loop_
_entity.id
_entity.type
_entity.pdbx_description
1 polymer ?
#
loop_
_entity_poly.entity_id
_entity_poly.type
_entity_poly.pdbx_seq_one_letter_code
_entity_poly.pdbx_strand_id
1 'polypeptide(L)'
;MEADSMHATIEQALRNKNIHVPADYVRVCLQARKLPQPYRVKYLDFGVFKNFNQLNLLTSLRPGRKVGDLVVTDIRVIKYTSDGSLLYKLRHNEINYTTVEYTRRNKKNNNACFYEELPQLYDKPLSIKKSKFDHLQSLKVGLEKDYLEFYTNLLFKH
;
A
#
# COMPACT_ATOMS: atom_id res chain seq x y z
N MET A 1 -1.75 -11.58 -14.42
CA MET A 1 -0.86 -11.02 -13.37
C MET A 1 -1.11 -11.80 -12.08
N GLU A 2 -0.10 -12.13 -11.27
CA GLU A 2 -0.31 -12.96 -10.06
C GLU A 2 -1.24 -12.30 -9.03
N ALA A 3 -1.13 -10.98 -8.87
CA ALA A 3 -2.02 -10.19 -8.02
C ALA A 3 -3.48 -10.28 -8.48
N ASP A 4 -3.74 -10.16 -9.79
CA ASP A 4 -5.09 -10.27 -10.35
C ASP A 4 -5.69 -11.66 -10.10
N SER A 5 -4.87 -12.72 -10.17
CA SER A 5 -5.31 -14.09 -9.85
C SER A 5 -5.68 -14.25 -8.38
N MET A 6 -4.91 -13.63 -7.47
CA MET A 6 -5.23 -13.58 -6.04
C MET A 6 -6.54 -12.84 -5.78
N HIS A 7 -6.73 -11.66 -6.38
CA HIS A 7 -7.96 -10.88 -6.26
C HIS A 7 -9.17 -11.67 -6.74
N ALA A 8 -9.10 -12.26 -7.93
CA ALA A 8 -10.19 -13.05 -8.49
C ALA A 8 -10.58 -14.25 -7.60
N THR A 9 -9.58 -14.95 -7.02
CA THR A 9 -9.85 -16.09 -6.13
C THR A 9 -10.48 -15.67 -4.80
N ILE A 10 -10.01 -14.58 -4.19
CA ILE A 10 -10.60 -14.04 -2.96
C ILE A 10 -12.02 -13.53 -3.21
N GLU A 11 -12.25 -12.80 -4.30
CA GLU A 11 -13.59 -12.33 -4.68
C GLU A 11 -14.56 -13.49 -4.88
N GLN A 12 -14.13 -14.54 -5.60
CA GLN A 12 -14.95 -15.73 -5.78
C GLN A 12 -15.27 -16.41 -4.45
N ALA A 13 -14.32 -16.46 -3.52
CA ALA A 13 -14.51 -17.04 -2.19
C ALA A 13 -15.37 -16.19 -1.25
N LEU A 14 -15.47 -14.88 -1.51
CA LEU A 14 -16.34 -13.94 -0.79
C LEU A 14 -17.79 -13.97 -1.31
N ARG A 15 -18.01 -14.35 -2.58
CA ARG A 15 -19.37 -14.47 -3.14
C ARG A 15 -20.20 -15.42 -2.26
N ASN A 16 -21.38 -14.97 -1.88
CA ASN A 16 -22.36 -15.70 -1.05
C ASN A 16 -21.92 -15.97 0.40
N LYS A 17 -20.93 -15.24 0.93
CA LYS A 17 -20.62 -15.26 2.36
C LYS A 17 -21.12 -13.99 3.03
N ASN A 18 -21.77 -14.16 4.18
CA ASN A 18 -22.09 -13.06 5.04
C ASN A 18 -20.86 -12.70 5.87
N ILE A 19 -20.45 -11.45 5.80
CA ILE A 19 -19.35 -10.91 6.62
C ILE A 19 -19.96 -10.05 7.70
N HIS A 20 -19.83 -10.49 8.95
CA HIS A 20 -20.36 -9.79 10.11
C HIS A 20 -19.28 -8.98 10.81
N VAL A 21 -18.04 -9.48 10.82
CA VAL A 21 -16.90 -8.81 11.43
C VAL A 21 -15.68 -8.77 10.51
N PRO A 22 -14.78 -7.78 10.67
CA PRO A 22 -13.53 -7.72 9.91
C PRO A 22 -12.68 -9.00 9.98
N ALA A 23 -12.72 -9.72 11.10
CA ALA A 23 -11.98 -10.97 11.27
C ALA A 23 -12.45 -12.09 10.30
N ASP A 24 -13.70 -12.04 9.83
CA ASP A 24 -14.22 -13.01 8.87
C ASP A 24 -13.52 -12.88 7.51
N TYR A 25 -13.15 -11.65 7.10
CA TYR A 25 -12.38 -11.45 5.88
C TYR A 25 -11.06 -12.20 5.92
N VAL A 26 -10.39 -12.24 7.08
CA VAL A 26 -9.13 -12.96 7.22
C VAL A 26 -9.34 -14.47 7.06
N ARG A 27 -10.39 -15.02 7.66
CA ARG A 27 -10.75 -16.44 7.47
C ARG A 27 -11.01 -16.75 5.99
N VAL A 28 -11.76 -15.88 5.30
CA VAL A 28 -12.04 -16.07 3.87
C VAL A 28 -10.76 -15.98 3.04
N CYS A 29 -9.91 -14.98 3.28
CA CYS A 29 -8.65 -14.82 2.58
C CYS A 29 -7.72 -16.04 2.79
N LEU A 30 -7.60 -16.58 4.01
CA LEU A 30 -6.81 -17.78 4.26
C LEU A 30 -7.32 -18.98 3.44
N GLN A 31 -8.64 -19.12 3.32
CA GLN A 31 -9.27 -20.27 2.67
C GLN A 31 -9.53 -20.10 1.16
N ALA A 32 -9.32 -18.90 0.60
CA ALA A 32 -9.69 -18.57 -0.77
C ALA A 32 -8.94 -19.40 -1.82
N ARG A 33 -7.70 -19.82 -1.52
CA ARG A 33 -6.91 -20.69 -2.39
C ARG A 33 -6.60 -22.00 -1.68
N LYS A 34 -6.99 -23.13 -2.28
CA LYS A 34 -6.68 -24.47 -1.72
C LYS A 34 -5.39 -25.07 -2.29
N LEU A 35 -5.11 -24.84 -3.57
CA LEU A 35 -3.98 -25.41 -4.31
C LEU A 35 -3.14 -24.26 -4.94
N PRO A 36 -1.79 -24.30 -4.93
CA PRO A 36 -0.91 -25.28 -4.28
C PRO A 36 -0.93 -25.22 -2.75
N GLN A 37 -1.27 -24.06 -2.17
CA GLN A 37 -1.40 -23.88 -0.72
C GLN A 37 -2.27 -22.66 -0.38
N PRO A 38 -2.89 -22.64 0.82
CA PRO A 38 -3.55 -21.47 1.40
C PRO A 38 -2.74 -20.18 1.35
N TYR A 39 -3.44 -19.05 1.31
CA TYR A 39 -2.78 -17.75 1.45
C TYR A 39 -2.27 -17.55 2.88
N ARG A 40 -1.22 -16.73 3.02
CA ARG A 40 -0.76 -16.24 4.31
C ARG A 40 -1.27 -14.83 4.49
N VAL A 41 -2.14 -14.61 5.46
CA VAL A 41 -2.69 -13.29 5.78
C VAL A 41 -1.90 -12.71 6.95
N LYS A 42 -1.45 -11.47 6.80
CA LYS A 42 -0.81 -10.69 7.88
C LYS A 42 -1.71 -9.49 8.18
N TYR A 43 -2.01 -9.27 9.45
CA TYR A 43 -2.65 -8.03 9.88
C TYR A 43 -1.66 -6.88 9.75
N LEU A 44 -2.16 -5.75 9.26
CA LEU A 44 -1.37 -4.53 9.12
C LEU A 44 -1.82 -3.55 10.20
N ASP A 45 -0.87 -3.11 11.01
CA ASP A 45 -1.10 -2.10 12.03
C ASP A 45 -0.57 -0.75 11.56
N PHE A 46 -0.90 0.31 12.32
CA PHE A 46 -0.45 1.68 12.03
C PHE A 46 1.09 1.78 11.95
N GLY A 47 1.82 0.92 12.65
CA GLY A 47 3.29 0.90 12.66
C GLY A 47 3.95 0.40 11.36
N VAL A 48 3.19 -0.21 10.45
CA VAL A 48 3.72 -0.66 9.14
C VAL A 48 3.83 0.51 8.15
N PHE A 49 3.04 1.56 8.33
CA PHE A 49 2.98 2.66 7.38
C PHE A 49 4.15 3.62 7.61
N LYS A 50 4.95 3.85 6.56
CA LYS A 50 6.08 4.78 6.53
C LYS A 50 5.71 6.08 5.83
N ASN A 51 6.31 7.20 6.24
CA ASN A 51 6.07 8.51 5.66
C ASN A 51 6.94 8.75 4.41
N PHE A 52 6.43 8.32 3.24
CA PHE A 52 7.13 8.47 1.97
C PHE A 52 7.27 9.92 1.47
N ASN A 53 6.59 10.89 2.08
CA ASN A 53 6.81 12.30 1.73
C ASN A 53 8.25 12.74 2.06
N GLN A 54 8.92 12.06 2.99
CA GLN A 54 10.31 12.34 3.34
C GLN A 54 11.32 11.69 2.41
N LEU A 55 10.90 10.69 1.62
CA LEU A 55 11.78 10.05 0.64
C LEU A 55 12.31 11.11 -0.32
N ASN A 56 11.41 11.89 -0.96
CA ASN A 56 11.69 13.12 -1.71
C ASN A 56 12.95 13.11 -2.62
N LEU A 57 13.35 11.93 -3.11
CA LEU A 57 14.60 11.69 -3.84
C LEU A 57 14.58 12.33 -5.23
N LEU A 58 13.41 12.35 -5.87
CA LEU A 58 13.21 12.81 -7.24
C LEU A 58 12.00 13.74 -7.30
N THR A 59 12.17 14.87 -7.98
CA THR A 59 11.05 15.80 -8.26
C THR A 59 10.26 15.41 -9.50
N SER A 60 10.87 14.63 -10.40
CA SER A 60 10.28 14.24 -11.68
C SER A 60 10.97 13.00 -12.23
N LEU A 61 10.18 12.11 -12.83
CA LEU A 61 10.65 10.87 -13.48
C LEU A 61 10.85 11.06 -15.01
N ARG A 62 10.96 12.30 -15.50
CA ARG A 62 10.97 12.58 -16.93
C ARG A 62 12.31 12.14 -17.59
N PRO A 63 12.27 11.29 -18.64
CA PRO A 63 13.49 10.90 -19.39
C PRO A 63 14.12 12.07 -20.15
N GLY A 64 13.28 12.91 -20.77
CA GLY A 64 13.66 14.04 -21.60
C GLY A 64 13.83 15.37 -20.86
N ARG A 65 14.57 16.32 -21.45
CA ARG A 65 14.81 17.66 -20.88
C ARG A 65 14.11 18.78 -21.66
N LYS A 66 14.01 18.66 -22.98
CA LYS A 66 13.48 19.69 -23.89
C LYS A 66 12.05 19.38 -24.34
N VAL A 67 11.40 20.38 -24.94
CA VAL A 67 10.11 20.19 -25.63
C VAL A 67 10.36 19.27 -26.82
N GLY A 68 9.57 18.19 -26.95
CA GLY A 68 9.78 17.14 -27.94
C GLY A 68 10.55 15.92 -27.44
N ASP A 69 11.24 16.00 -26.29
CA ASP A 69 11.86 14.83 -25.68
C ASP A 69 10.83 13.96 -24.94
N LEU A 70 11.16 12.67 -24.84
CA LEU A 70 10.38 11.65 -24.15
C LEU A 70 9.92 12.08 -22.75
N VAL A 71 8.67 11.77 -22.46
CA VAL A 71 7.98 12.12 -21.23
C VAL A 71 7.70 10.88 -20.38
N VAL A 72 7.20 11.08 -19.17
CA VAL A 72 6.91 9.98 -18.23
C VAL A 72 5.95 8.95 -18.83
N THR A 73 5.04 9.37 -19.70
CA THR A 73 4.07 8.48 -20.36
C THR A 73 4.70 7.52 -21.37
N ASP A 74 5.90 7.82 -21.85
CA ASP A 74 6.63 6.96 -22.79
C ASP A 74 7.38 5.83 -22.07
N ILE A 75 7.52 5.92 -20.74
CA ILE A 75 8.15 4.90 -19.91
C ILE A 75 7.23 3.69 -19.82
N ARG A 76 7.77 2.50 -20.07
CA ARG A 76 7.06 1.22 -19.97
C ARG A 76 7.46 0.39 -18.78
N VAL A 77 8.72 0.51 -18.35
CA VAL A 77 9.23 -0.23 -17.20
C VAL A 77 10.12 0.68 -16.40
N ILE A 78 9.95 0.66 -15.07
CA ILE A 78 10.83 1.32 -14.10
C ILE A 78 11.40 0.23 -13.20
N LYS A 79 12.70 0.27 -12.96
CA LYS A 79 13.42 -0.61 -12.05
C LYS A 79 14.13 0.22 -11.00
N TYR A 80 13.82 -0.07 -9.74
CA TYR A 80 14.54 0.45 -8.57
C TYR A 80 15.66 -0.54 -8.22
N THR A 81 16.89 -0.07 -8.08
CA THR A 81 18.01 -0.88 -7.58
C THR A 81 18.24 -0.64 -6.09
N SER A 82 18.88 -1.61 -5.43
CA SER A 82 19.32 -1.51 -4.03
C SER A 82 20.18 -0.27 -3.76
N ASP A 83 20.94 0.15 -4.78
CA ASP A 83 21.90 1.24 -4.68
C ASP A 83 21.24 2.62 -4.82
N GLY A 84 19.89 2.66 -4.80
CA GLY A 84 19.11 3.88 -5.00
C GLY A 84 19.12 4.38 -6.44
N SER A 85 19.41 3.50 -7.41
CA SER A 85 19.35 3.82 -8.84
C SER A 85 18.01 3.53 -9.47
N LEU A 86 17.57 4.51 -10.27
CA LEU A 86 16.34 4.44 -11.02
C LEU A 86 16.68 4.21 -12.48
N LEU A 87 16.24 3.06 -12.97
CA LEU A 87 16.47 2.58 -14.32
C LEU A 87 15.12 2.54 -15.05
N TYR A 88 15.08 2.86 -16.34
CA TYR A 88 13.85 2.81 -17.14
C TYR A 88 14.07 2.14 -18.50
N LYS A 89 12.98 1.68 -19.10
CA LYS A 89 12.88 1.22 -20.48
C LYS A 89 11.66 1.80 -21.17
N LEU A 90 11.77 2.00 -22.47
CA LEU A 90 10.69 2.54 -23.31
C LEU A 90 9.90 1.44 -24.01
N ARG A 91 10.45 0.22 -24.08
CA ARG A 91 9.78 -0.95 -24.65
C ARG A 91 9.98 -2.18 -23.77
N HIS A 92 8.98 -3.05 -23.70
CA HIS A 92 9.06 -4.29 -22.91
C HIS A 92 10.13 -5.26 -23.44
N ASN A 93 10.37 -5.24 -24.75
CA ASN A 93 11.32 -6.15 -25.42
C ASN A 93 12.77 -5.62 -25.37
N GLU A 94 12.98 -4.42 -24.85
CA GLU A 94 14.31 -3.83 -24.72
C GLU A 94 15.11 -4.58 -23.64
N ILE A 95 16.33 -5.02 -23.95
CA ILE A 95 17.14 -5.81 -23.02
C ILE A 95 17.82 -4.90 -21.99
N ASN A 96 18.35 -3.77 -22.45
CA ASN A 96 19.13 -2.85 -21.63
C ASN A 96 18.25 -1.82 -20.93
N TYR A 97 18.61 -1.47 -19.71
CA TYR A 97 17.96 -0.37 -18.99
C TYR A 97 18.78 0.91 -19.18
N THR A 98 18.11 2.04 -19.28
CA THR A 98 18.75 3.36 -19.24
C THR A 98 18.63 3.95 -17.84
N THR A 99 19.70 4.54 -17.33
CA THR A 99 19.66 5.24 -16.04
C THR A 99 18.92 6.56 -16.18
N VAL A 100 17.98 6.82 -15.29
CA VAL A 100 17.40 8.17 -15.16
C VAL A 100 18.50 9.07 -14.61
N GLU A 101 19.06 9.93 -15.46
CA GLU A 101 20.09 10.87 -15.04
C GLU A 101 19.56 11.78 -13.93
N TYR A 102 20.14 11.64 -12.74
CA TYR A 102 19.76 12.29 -11.47
C TYR A 102 19.90 13.82 -11.42
N THR A 103 19.88 14.51 -12.56
CA THR A 103 20.04 15.97 -12.62
C THR A 103 18.89 16.74 -11.96
N ARG A 104 17.83 16.05 -11.51
CA ARG A 104 16.70 16.61 -10.74
C ARG A 104 16.54 16.03 -9.34
N ARG A 105 17.65 15.61 -8.69
CA ARG A 105 17.65 15.52 -7.22
C ARG A 105 17.22 16.87 -6.67
N ASN A 106 16.35 16.86 -5.67
CA ASN A 106 16.00 18.06 -4.95
C ASN A 106 17.26 18.60 -4.25
N LYS A 107 18.06 19.41 -4.94
CA LYS A 107 19.31 20.00 -4.41
C LYS A 107 19.09 20.82 -3.13
N LYS A 108 17.83 21.20 -2.86
CA LYS A 108 17.41 21.95 -1.68
C LYS A 108 17.00 21.09 -0.48
N ASN A 109 16.84 19.76 -0.62
CA ASN A 109 16.43 18.91 0.50
C ASN A 109 17.61 18.13 1.07
N ASN A 110 18.18 18.65 2.15
CA ASN A 110 19.11 17.91 3.01
C ASN A 110 18.43 16.79 3.81
N ASN A 111 17.09 16.67 3.74
CA ASN A 111 16.29 15.73 4.54
C ASN A 111 15.80 14.50 3.74
N ALA A 112 16.34 14.25 2.53
CA ALA A 112 16.01 13.03 1.80
C ALA A 112 16.67 11.83 2.50
N CYS A 113 15.87 10.86 2.92
CA CYS A 113 16.34 9.66 3.64
C CYS A 113 16.12 8.38 2.83
N PHE A 114 16.86 7.33 3.16
CA PHE A 114 16.67 6.01 2.54
C PHE A 114 15.43 5.31 3.11
N TYR A 115 14.95 4.26 2.44
CA TYR A 115 13.72 3.55 2.84
C TYR A 115 13.79 3.05 4.29
N GLU A 116 14.97 2.57 4.69
CA GLU A 116 15.28 2.04 6.01
C GLU A 116 15.12 3.10 7.11
N GLU A 117 15.39 4.36 6.77
CA GLU A 117 15.39 5.53 7.65
C GLU A 117 14.06 6.30 7.63
N LEU A 118 13.10 5.89 6.79
CA LEU A 118 11.80 6.55 6.73
C LEU A 118 11.08 6.45 8.08
N PRO A 119 10.64 7.57 8.66
CA PRO A 119 9.87 7.53 9.89
C PRO A 119 8.49 6.93 9.64
N GLN A 120 7.85 6.50 10.72
CA GLN A 120 6.48 6.05 10.69
C GLN A 120 5.54 7.20 10.26
N LEU A 121 4.52 6.85 9.48
CA LEU A 121 3.47 7.78 9.07
C LEU A 121 2.52 8.09 10.23
N TYR A 122 2.34 7.12 11.13
CA TYR A 122 1.44 7.20 12.26
C TYR A 122 2.15 6.73 13.51
N ASP A 123 2.11 7.56 14.57
CA ASP A 123 2.65 7.18 15.90
C ASP A 123 1.63 6.39 16.74
N LYS A 124 0.35 6.48 16.36
CA LYS A 124 -0.77 5.87 17.07
C LYS A 124 -1.91 5.51 16.10
N PRO A 125 -2.86 4.65 16.50
CA PRO A 125 -4.04 4.35 15.71
C PRO A 125 -4.82 5.62 15.32
N LEU A 126 -5.34 5.66 14.09
CA LEU A 126 -6.11 6.80 13.63
C LEU A 126 -7.45 6.88 14.35
N SER A 127 -7.78 8.09 14.83
CA SER A 127 -9.10 8.36 15.37
C SER A 127 -10.15 8.53 14.27
N ILE A 128 -11.30 7.90 14.46
CA ILE A 128 -12.45 7.98 13.56
C ILE A 128 -13.35 9.18 13.92
N LYS A 129 -14.25 9.56 13.02
CA LYS A 129 -15.27 10.58 13.33
C LYS A 129 -16.22 10.07 14.40
N LYS A 130 -16.66 10.94 15.31
CA LYS A 130 -17.63 10.59 16.37
C LYS A 130 -18.89 9.91 15.83
N SER A 131 -19.48 10.42 14.75
CA SER A 131 -20.67 9.79 14.14
C SER A 131 -20.42 8.34 13.70
N LYS A 132 -19.24 8.06 13.12
CA LYS A 132 -18.84 6.69 12.75
C LYS A 132 -18.65 5.82 13.99
N PHE A 133 -18.05 6.36 15.05
CA PHE A 133 -17.91 5.65 16.32
C PHE A 133 -19.27 5.28 16.90
N ASP A 134 -20.21 6.22 16.99
CA ASP A 134 -21.55 5.99 17.54
C ASP A 134 -22.31 4.92 16.73
N HIS A 135 -22.22 4.97 15.39
CA HIS A 135 -22.80 3.92 14.54
C HIS A 135 -22.18 2.55 14.83
N LEU A 136 -20.86 2.45 14.96
CA LEU A 136 -20.19 1.20 15.32
C LEU A 136 -20.56 0.71 16.73
N GLN A 137 -20.79 1.61 17.68
CA GLN A 137 -21.28 1.23 19.01
C GLN A 137 -22.68 0.62 18.95
N SER A 138 -23.56 1.13 18.09
CA SER A 138 -24.91 0.59 17.91
C SER A 138 -24.92 -0.85 17.39
N LEU A 139 -23.93 -1.22 16.55
CA LEU A 139 -23.79 -2.57 15.99
C LEU A 139 -23.36 -3.62 17.01
N LYS A 140 -22.82 -3.22 18.16
CA LYS A 140 -22.33 -4.15 19.20
C LYS A 140 -23.37 -5.14 19.70
N VAL A 141 -24.65 -4.78 19.65
CA VAL A 141 -25.75 -5.64 20.12
C VAL A 141 -25.80 -6.97 19.34
N GLY A 142 -25.40 -6.96 18.07
CA GLY A 142 -25.41 -8.16 17.21
C GLY A 142 -24.07 -8.89 17.12
N LEU A 143 -23.05 -8.48 17.88
CA LEU A 143 -21.69 -9.03 17.77
C LEU A 143 -21.38 -10.02 18.90
N GLU A 144 -20.54 -11.00 18.58
CA GLU A 144 -20.01 -11.93 19.58
C GLU A 144 -19.11 -11.18 20.59
N LYS A 145 -19.09 -11.67 21.83
CA LYS A 145 -18.38 -11.03 22.95
C LYS A 145 -16.90 -10.78 22.66
N ASP A 146 -16.26 -11.72 21.98
CA ASP A 146 -14.83 -11.69 21.66
C ASP A 146 -14.44 -10.50 20.77
N TYR A 147 -15.39 -9.97 19.97
CA TYR A 147 -15.13 -8.82 19.10
C TYR A 147 -15.44 -7.48 19.76
N LEU A 148 -16.14 -7.46 20.90
CA LEU A 148 -16.60 -6.21 21.52
C LEU A 148 -15.45 -5.33 22.02
N GLU A 149 -14.36 -5.94 22.47
CA GLU A 149 -13.17 -5.23 22.98
C GLU A 149 -12.59 -4.31 21.90
N PHE A 150 -12.45 -4.82 20.66
CA PHE A 150 -11.95 -4.04 19.53
C PHE A 150 -12.76 -2.76 19.30
N TYR A 151 -14.10 -2.86 19.27
CA TYR A 151 -14.97 -1.70 19.03
C TYR A 151 -15.04 -0.74 20.22
N THR A 152 -14.77 -1.22 21.43
CA THR A 152 -14.74 -0.39 22.65
C THR A 152 -13.50 0.49 22.67
N ASN A 153 -12.36 -0.05 22.23
CA ASN A 153 -11.08 0.64 22.26
C ASN A 153 -10.83 1.57 21.05
N LEU A 154 -11.83 1.79 20.20
CA LEU A 154 -11.72 2.70 19.05
C LEU A 154 -11.58 4.16 19.51
N LEU A 155 -10.54 4.84 19.03
CA LEU A 155 -10.35 6.27 19.25
C LEU A 155 -11.26 7.08 18.33
N PHE A 156 -11.88 8.13 18.84
CA PHE A 156 -12.67 9.06 18.02
C PHE A 156 -12.25 10.52 18.22
N LYS A 157 -12.53 11.35 17.22
CA LYS A 157 -12.34 12.81 17.27
C LYS A 157 -13.64 13.45 17.75
N HIS A 158 -13.53 14.41 18.67
CA HIS A 158 -14.64 15.25 19.12
C HIS A 158 -15.16 16.15 18.01
#